data_AF-A0A533XGC2-F1
#
_entry.id   AF-A0A533XGC2-F1
#
_cell.length_a   1.000
_cell.length_b   1.000
_cell.length_c   1.000
_cell.angle_alpha   90.00
_cell.angle_beta   90.00
_cell.angle_gamma   90.00
#
_symmetry.space_group_name_H-M   'P 1'
#
loop_
_entity.id
_entity.type
_entity.pdbx_description
1 polymer ?
#
loop_
_entity_poly.entity_id
_entity_poly.type
_entity_poly.pdbx_seq_one_letter_code
_entity_poly.pdbx_strand_id
1 'polypeptide(L)'
;MVDPVKDIIVEATDEEEVGQVLGQMAELGLTKLLVRKPFAADSRLQGITTIGVSGTDVLIADADKQGGPGTAAIIEITTSKDVERAVRAGERGHAFVIVSCRNWVIIPLENLVAEFSRRGRRLYAMLEDGQEVDLLFTVLERGVDGVVVPASMLPRTKEKLRSIAVKSPLGLSKARVVRVSDAGLGERACVDTTSTLNVGEGMLVGSMSSFFFLVHSETIPTEYIPTRQFRVNAGAIHS
;
A
#
# COMPACT_ATOMS: atom_id res chain seq x y z
N MET A 1 -4.11 17.53 -0.70
CA MET A 1 -4.75 16.38 -1.39
C MET A 1 -3.96 15.18 -0.93
N VAL A 2 -4.56 14.27 -0.16
CA VAL A 2 -3.83 13.07 0.30
C VAL A 2 -3.69 12.17 -0.92
N ASP A 3 -2.47 11.78 -1.29
CA ASP A 3 -2.29 10.83 -2.38
C ASP A 3 -3.08 9.56 -2.05
N PRO A 4 -3.86 9.02 -3.01
CA PRO A 4 -4.62 7.81 -2.79
C PRO A 4 -3.66 6.69 -2.37
N VAL A 5 -4.06 5.94 -1.35
CA VAL A 5 -3.28 4.81 -0.82
C VAL A 5 -2.96 3.86 -1.97
N LYS A 6 -1.67 3.71 -2.27
CA LYS A 6 -1.17 2.80 -3.29
C LYS A 6 -1.25 1.38 -2.75
N ASP A 7 -1.97 0.53 -3.46
CA ASP A 7 -2.12 -0.88 -3.08
C ASP A 7 -0.95 -1.71 -3.60
N ILE A 8 -0.49 -2.66 -2.78
CA ILE A 8 0.45 -3.70 -3.21
C ILE A 8 -0.28 -5.03 -3.06
N ILE A 9 -0.36 -5.77 -4.16
CA ILE A 9 -0.95 -7.12 -4.22
C ILE A 9 0.19 -8.09 -4.53
N VAL A 10 0.30 -9.17 -3.77
CA VAL A 10 1.21 -10.26 -4.11
C VAL A 10 0.48 -11.26 -4.99
N GLU A 11 1.10 -11.71 -6.08
CA GLU A 11 0.58 -12.80 -6.90
C GLU A 11 1.27 -14.12 -6.55
N ALA A 12 0.48 -15.15 -6.29
CA ALA A 12 0.90 -16.53 -6.16
C ALA A 12 0.13 -17.42 -7.16
N THR A 13 0.84 -18.37 -7.76
CA THR A 13 0.34 -19.22 -8.85
C THR A 13 -0.18 -20.57 -8.38
N ASP A 14 0.23 -21.02 -7.19
CA ASP A 14 -0.23 -22.25 -6.53
C ASP A 14 -0.12 -22.19 -5.00
N GLU A 15 -0.59 -23.24 -4.33
CA GLU A 15 -0.65 -23.35 -2.87
C GLU A 15 0.72 -23.41 -2.20
N GLU A 16 1.74 -23.94 -2.89
CA GLU A 16 3.11 -23.96 -2.39
C GLU A 16 3.65 -22.52 -2.31
N GLU A 17 3.47 -21.77 -3.40
CA GLU A 17 3.89 -20.37 -3.49
C GLU A 17 3.13 -19.48 -2.50
N VAL A 18 1.82 -19.73 -2.27
CA VAL A 18 1.07 -19.08 -1.18
C VAL A 18 1.78 -19.28 0.15
N GLY A 19 2.13 -20.52 0.51
CA GLY A 19 2.83 -20.81 1.77
C GLY A 19 4.16 -20.06 1.91
N GLN A 20 4.89 -19.90 0.81
CA GLN A 20 6.19 -19.21 0.78
C GLN A 20 6.07 -17.69 0.93
N VAL A 21 5.04 -17.07 0.35
CA VAL A 21 4.91 -15.59 0.36
C VAL A 21 4.29 -15.04 1.63
N LEU A 22 3.49 -15.81 2.35
CA LEU A 22 2.74 -15.31 3.52
C LEU A 22 3.64 -14.70 4.60
N GLY A 23 4.78 -15.32 4.89
CA GLY A 23 5.75 -14.78 5.85
C GLY A 23 6.32 -13.43 5.41
N GLN A 24 6.65 -13.29 4.13
CA GLN A 24 7.17 -12.06 3.56
C GLN A 24 6.10 -10.96 3.50
N MET A 25 4.86 -11.32 3.17
CA MET A 25 3.72 -10.41 3.21
C MET A 25 3.50 -9.85 4.61
N ALA A 26 3.50 -10.71 5.63
CA ALA A 26 3.36 -10.29 7.03
C ALA A 26 4.49 -9.35 7.46
N GLU A 27 5.74 -9.65 7.11
CA GLU A 27 6.90 -8.79 7.41
C GLU A 27 6.81 -7.40 6.76
N LEU A 28 6.15 -7.32 5.60
CA LEU A 28 5.93 -6.08 4.85
C LEU A 28 4.59 -5.41 5.17
N GLY A 29 3.75 -6.01 6.00
CA GLY A 29 2.40 -5.52 6.30
C GLY A 29 1.44 -5.56 5.11
N LEU A 30 1.68 -6.45 4.13
CA LEU A 30 0.85 -6.61 2.93
C LEU A 30 -0.34 -7.52 3.22
N THR A 31 -1.54 -7.09 2.80
CA THR A 31 -2.80 -7.76 3.14
C THR A 31 -3.62 -8.17 1.92
N LYS A 32 -3.05 -8.14 0.71
CA LYS A 32 -3.77 -8.49 -0.53
C LYS A 32 -3.01 -9.56 -1.31
N LEU A 33 -3.69 -10.64 -1.64
CA LEU A 33 -3.14 -11.79 -2.37
C LEU A 33 -4.00 -12.09 -3.60
N LEU A 34 -3.36 -12.15 -4.76
CA LEU A 34 -3.92 -12.65 -6.01
C LEU A 34 -3.53 -14.12 -6.19
N VAL A 35 -4.53 -14.99 -6.38
CA VAL A 35 -4.34 -16.42 -6.63
C VAL A 35 -4.98 -16.80 -7.96
N ARG A 36 -4.18 -17.27 -8.91
CA ARG A 36 -4.67 -17.56 -10.28
C ARG A 36 -5.43 -18.87 -10.42
N LYS A 37 -5.17 -19.84 -9.54
CA LYS A 37 -5.85 -21.14 -9.53
C LYS A 37 -6.96 -21.14 -8.48
N PRO A 38 -8.01 -21.97 -8.64
CA PRO A 38 -8.98 -22.20 -7.59
C PRO A 38 -8.26 -22.60 -6.31
N PHE A 39 -8.59 -21.92 -5.22
CA PHE A 39 -7.94 -22.08 -3.92
C PHE A 39 -9.01 -22.40 -2.88
N ALA A 40 -8.75 -23.39 -2.02
CA ALA A 40 -9.66 -23.77 -0.95
C ALA A 40 -9.51 -22.80 0.23
N ALA A 41 -10.55 -22.69 1.07
CA ALA A 41 -10.45 -21.86 2.27
C ALA A 41 -9.27 -22.32 3.16
N ASP A 42 -8.33 -21.41 3.43
CA ASP A 42 -7.13 -21.68 4.23
C ASP A 42 -7.10 -20.73 5.44
N SER A 43 -6.98 -21.31 6.63
CA SER A 43 -6.84 -20.58 7.89
C SER A 43 -5.69 -19.58 7.92
N ARG A 44 -4.62 -19.81 7.15
CA ARG A 44 -3.45 -18.92 7.04
C ARG A 44 -3.75 -17.59 6.35
N LEU A 45 -4.88 -17.50 5.65
CA LEU A 45 -5.31 -16.28 4.94
C LEU A 45 -6.19 -15.36 5.80
N GLN A 46 -6.33 -15.62 7.10
CA GLN A 46 -7.04 -14.71 8.00
C GLN A 46 -6.43 -13.30 7.96
N GLY A 47 -7.27 -12.30 7.67
CA GLY A 47 -6.84 -10.91 7.54
C GLY A 47 -6.22 -10.55 6.18
N ILE A 48 -6.13 -11.49 5.24
CA ILE A 48 -5.69 -11.27 3.87
C ILE A 48 -6.91 -11.20 2.97
N THR A 49 -7.05 -10.10 2.23
CA THR A 49 -8.03 -10.00 1.13
C THR A 49 -7.53 -10.80 -0.06
N THR A 50 -8.33 -11.77 -0.48
CA THR A 50 -8.02 -12.69 -1.57
C THR A 50 -8.69 -12.26 -2.87
N ILE A 51 -7.97 -12.36 -3.97
CA ILE A 51 -8.43 -12.05 -5.32
C ILE A 51 -8.18 -13.29 -6.18
N GLY A 52 -9.19 -13.83 -6.85
CA GLY A 52 -9.00 -15.08 -7.59
C GLY A 52 -10.22 -15.53 -8.38
N VAL A 53 -10.13 -16.70 -9.02
CA VAL A 53 -11.18 -17.20 -9.92
C VAL A 53 -12.36 -17.87 -9.19
N SER A 54 -12.16 -18.33 -7.95
CA SER A 54 -13.20 -18.98 -7.13
C SER A 54 -12.80 -18.95 -5.65
N GLY A 55 -13.79 -18.90 -4.76
CA GLY A 55 -13.57 -19.03 -3.30
C GLY A 55 -12.79 -17.86 -2.68
N THR A 56 -12.84 -16.67 -3.28
CA THR A 56 -12.07 -15.48 -2.85
C THR A 56 -12.98 -14.28 -2.60
N ASP A 57 -12.47 -13.28 -1.88
CA ASP A 57 -13.20 -12.05 -1.53
C ASP A 57 -13.53 -11.20 -2.77
N VAL A 58 -12.62 -11.18 -3.75
CA VAL A 58 -12.81 -10.51 -5.04
C VAL A 58 -12.63 -11.50 -6.18
N LEU A 59 -13.68 -11.70 -6.98
CA LEU A 59 -13.68 -12.64 -8.09
C LEU A 59 -13.09 -12.02 -9.35
N ILE A 60 -12.15 -12.72 -9.98
CA ILE A 60 -11.71 -12.42 -11.34
C ILE A 60 -12.81 -12.84 -12.30
N ALA A 61 -13.43 -11.84 -12.92
CA ALA A 61 -14.52 -12.03 -13.87
C ALA A 61 -14.05 -11.69 -15.30
N ASP A 62 -14.85 -12.12 -16.26
CA ASP A 62 -14.69 -11.75 -17.66
C ASP A 62 -14.88 -10.23 -17.83
N ALA A 63 -13.84 -9.57 -18.36
CA ALA A 63 -13.79 -8.14 -18.58
C ALA A 63 -14.92 -7.60 -19.49
N ASP A 64 -15.46 -8.45 -20.35
CA ASP A 64 -16.51 -8.10 -21.30
C ASP A 64 -17.93 -8.32 -20.75
N LYS A 65 -18.05 -8.71 -19.47
CA LYS A 65 -19.33 -8.85 -18.76
C LYS A 65 -19.55 -7.71 -17.78
N GLN A 66 -20.79 -7.59 -17.29
CA GLN A 66 -21.10 -6.65 -16.22
C GLN A 66 -20.44 -7.14 -14.92
N GLY A 67 -19.61 -6.29 -14.32
CA GLY A 67 -18.99 -6.53 -13.03
C GLY A 67 -19.80 -5.98 -11.87
N GLY A 68 -19.15 -5.94 -10.71
CA GLY A 68 -19.62 -5.28 -9.50
C GLY A 68 -18.48 -5.06 -8.50
N PRO A 69 -18.81 -4.53 -7.30
CA PRO A 69 -17.83 -4.19 -6.25
C PRO A 69 -16.98 -5.36 -5.75
N GLY A 70 -17.44 -6.60 -5.92
CA GLY A 70 -16.71 -7.83 -5.57
C GLY A 70 -16.02 -8.50 -6.76
N THR A 71 -15.82 -7.79 -7.88
CA THR A 71 -15.19 -8.37 -9.08
C THR A 71 -14.04 -7.52 -9.59
N ALA A 72 -13.03 -8.17 -10.16
CA ALA A 72 -11.93 -7.55 -10.86
C ALA A 72 -11.78 -8.17 -12.26
N ALA A 73 -11.12 -7.46 -13.18
CA ALA A 73 -10.77 -7.97 -14.50
C ALA A 73 -9.25 -7.95 -14.69
N ILE A 74 -8.69 -8.99 -15.32
CA ILE A 74 -7.26 -9.05 -15.69
C ILE A 74 -7.15 -9.05 -17.21
N ILE A 75 -6.34 -8.14 -17.77
CA ILE A 75 -6.20 -7.97 -19.21
C ILE A 75 -4.73 -7.83 -19.57
N GLU A 76 -4.26 -8.64 -20.52
CA GLU A 76 -2.96 -8.46 -21.14
C GLU A 76 -3.06 -7.41 -22.25
N ILE A 77 -2.16 -6.42 -22.23
CA ILE A 77 -2.16 -5.31 -23.17
C ILE A 77 -1.10 -5.58 -24.23
N THR A 78 -1.56 -5.91 -25.44
CA THR A 78 -0.69 -6.14 -26.61
C THR A 78 -1.00 -5.17 -27.75
N THR A 79 -2.23 -4.64 -27.79
CA THR A 79 -2.73 -3.77 -28.84
C THR A 79 -3.54 -2.61 -28.27
N SER A 80 -3.80 -1.59 -29.10
CA SER A 80 -4.71 -0.49 -28.73
C SER A 80 -6.14 -0.96 -28.42
N LYS A 81 -6.58 -2.09 -28.99
CA LYS A 81 -7.90 -2.66 -28.69
C LYS A 81 -7.98 -3.18 -27.25
N ASP A 82 -6.86 -3.65 -26.70
CA ASP A 82 -6.79 -4.13 -25.32
C ASP A 82 -6.86 -2.96 -24.33
N VAL A 83 -6.28 -1.81 -24.68
CA VAL A 83 -6.42 -0.56 -23.91
C VAL A 83 -7.89 -0.15 -23.81
N GLU A 84 -8.59 -0.12 -24.94
CA GLU A 84 -10.03 0.18 -24.94
C GLU A 84 -10.83 -0.86 -24.15
N ARG A 85 -10.46 -2.14 -24.26
CA ARG A 85 -11.11 -3.23 -23.51
C ARG A 85 -10.94 -3.04 -21.99
N ALA A 86 -9.77 -2.62 -21.54
CA ALA A 86 -9.52 -2.31 -20.14
C ALA A 86 -10.36 -1.13 -19.63
N VAL A 87 -10.45 -0.05 -20.40
CA VAL A 87 -11.31 1.10 -20.06
C VAL A 87 -12.78 0.66 -19.97
N ARG A 88 -13.27 -0.12 -20.94
CA ARG A 88 -14.64 -0.67 -20.93
C ARG A 88 -14.91 -1.55 -19.72
N ALA A 89 -13.95 -2.37 -19.29
CA ALA A 89 -14.09 -3.18 -18.09
C ALA A 89 -14.32 -2.30 -16.84
N GLY A 90 -13.57 -1.21 -16.69
CA GLY A 90 -13.79 -0.23 -15.62
C GLY A 90 -15.19 0.41 -15.67
N GLU A 91 -15.70 0.71 -16.86
CA GLU A 91 -17.04 1.26 -17.07
C GLU A 91 -18.16 0.24 -16.77
N ARG A 92 -17.89 -1.05 -17.02
CA ARG A 92 -18.78 -2.18 -16.70
C ARG A 92 -18.85 -2.52 -15.20
N GLY A 93 -18.26 -1.70 -14.33
CA GLY A 93 -18.49 -1.77 -12.90
C GLY A 93 -17.62 -2.77 -12.14
N HIS A 94 -16.59 -3.34 -12.76
CA HIS A 94 -15.53 -4.02 -12.00
C HIS A 94 -14.92 -3.06 -10.99
N ALA A 95 -14.64 -3.55 -9.78
CA ALA A 95 -14.07 -2.75 -8.69
C ALA A 95 -12.70 -2.18 -9.06
N PHE A 96 -11.92 -2.95 -9.82
CA PHE A 96 -10.66 -2.54 -10.40
C PHE A 96 -10.29 -3.41 -11.60
N VAL A 97 -9.37 -2.91 -12.42
CA VAL A 97 -8.81 -3.63 -13.57
C VAL A 97 -7.30 -3.78 -13.37
N ILE A 98 -6.78 -5.00 -13.51
CA ILE A 98 -5.35 -5.31 -13.50
C ILE A 98 -4.91 -5.45 -14.96
N VAL A 99 -3.85 -4.75 -15.35
CA VAL A 99 -3.25 -4.85 -16.67
C VAL A 99 -1.84 -5.41 -16.61
N SER A 100 -1.48 -6.24 -17.58
CA SER A 100 -0.10 -6.72 -17.81
C SER A 100 0.39 -6.15 -19.13
N CYS A 101 1.55 -5.49 -19.10
CA CYS A 101 2.16 -4.83 -20.26
C CYS A 101 3.56 -5.42 -20.49
N ARG A 102 3.63 -6.63 -21.08
CA ARG A 102 4.88 -7.38 -21.26
C ARG A 102 5.91 -6.70 -22.15
N ASN A 103 5.46 -5.96 -23.15
CA ASN A 103 6.33 -5.16 -24.00
C ASN A 103 6.40 -3.77 -23.37
N TRP A 104 7.54 -3.39 -22.82
CA TRP A 104 7.80 -2.08 -22.21
C TRP A 104 7.53 -0.96 -23.22
N VAL A 105 6.27 -0.57 -23.31
CA VAL A 105 5.83 0.65 -23.97
C VAL A 105 5.10 1.38 -22.86
N ILE A 106 5.72 2.45 -22.36
CA ILE A 106 5.16 3.29 -21.30
C ILE A 106 3.83 3.91 -21.78
N ILE A 107 3.70 4.14 -23.08
CA ILE A 107 2.56 4.83 -23.73
C ILE A 107 1.20 4.13 -23.46
N PRO A 108 1.02 2.81 -23.67
CA PRO A 108 -0.20 2.12 -23.25
C PRO A 108 -0.59 2.35 -21.78
N LEU A 109 0.37 2.30 -20.86
CA LEU A 109 0.10 2.48 -19.44
C LEU A 109 -0.26 3.93 -19.12
N GLU A 110 0.41 4.92 -19.73
CA GLU A 110 0.07 6.34 -19.64
C GLU A 110 -1.37 6.61 -20.05
N ASN A 111 -1.78 6.07 -21.20
CA ASN A 111 -3.14 6.20 -21.71
C ASN A 111 -4.17 5.61 -20.73
N LEU A 112 -3.87 4.43 -20.17
CA LEU A 112 -4.73 3.79 -19.17
C LEU A 112 -4.81 4.62 -17.88
N VAL A 113 -3.68 5.10 -17.35
CA VAL A 113 -3.65 5.94 -16.14
C VAL A 113 -4.49 7.20 -16.34
N ALA A 114 -4.36 7.87 -17.49
CA ALA A 114 -5.16 9.05 -17.81
C ALA A 114 -6.66 8.74 -17.87
N GLU A 115 -7.06 7.67 -18.58
CA GLU A 115 -8.45 7.31 -18.80
C GLU A 115 -9.14 6.80 -17.52
N PHE A 116 -8.44 6.05 -16.68
CA PHE A 116 -8.96 5.55 -15.40
C PHE A 116 -9.07 6.67 -14.36
N SER A 117 -8.06 7.54 -14.29
CA SER A 117 -8.07 8.74 -13.44
C SER A 117 -9.26 9.64 -13.76
N ARG A 118 -9.46 9.96 -15.04
CA ARG A 118 -10.56 10.82 -15.51
C ARG A 118 -11.94 10.26 -15.16
N ARG A 119 -12.08 8.93 -15.11
CA ARG A 119 -13.34 8.23 -14.82
C ARG A 119 -13.53 7.86 -13.35
N GLY A 120 -12.56 8.13 -12.49
CA GLY A 120 -12.59 7.72 -11.08
C GLY A 120 -12.67 6.20 -10.92
N ARG A 121 -12.00 5.44 -11.81
CA ARG A 121 -11.90 3.97 -11.74
C ARG A 121 -10.51 3.56 -11.29
N ARG A 122 -10.39 2.40 -10.66
CA ARG A 122 -9.11 1.92 -10.13
C ARG A 122 -8.37 1.04 -11.13
N LEU A 123 -7.11 1.40 -11.38
CA LEU A 123 -6.20 0.70 -12.29
C LEU A 123 -5.04 0.10 -11.51
N TYR A 124 -4.72 -1.15 -11.81
CA TYR A 124 -3.58 -1.86 -11.26
C TYR A 124 -2.69 -2.35 -12.39
N ALA A 125 -1.38 -2.37 -12.17
CA ALA A 125 -0.43 -2.93 -13.12
C ALA A 125 0.28 -4.15 -12.54
N MET A 126 0.40 -5.22 -13.32
CA MET A 126 1.30 -6.32 -13.05
C MET A 126 2.74 -5.83 -13.24
N LEU A 127 3.59 -6.11 -12.25
CA LEU A 127 5.02 -5.89 -12.35
C LEU A 127 5.60 -6.95 -13.28
N GLU A 128 6.23 -6.52 -14.37
CA GLU A 128 6.92 -7.38 -15.32
C GLU A 128 8.45 -7.35 -15.09
N ASP A 129 9.15 -8.33 -15.64
CA ASP A 129 10.62 -8.36 -15.53
C ASP A 129 11.27 -7.11 -16.15
N GLY A 130 12.29 -6.60 -15.46
CA GLY A 130 12.98 -5.36 -15.81
C GLY A 130 12.31 -4.09 -15.31
N GLN A 131 11.04 -4.13 -14.87
CA GLN A 131 10.32 -2.95 -14.37
C GLN A 131 10.64 -2.64 -12.91
N GLU A 132 10.59 -1.35 -12.58
CA GLU A 132 10.66 -0.86 -11.22
C GLU A 132 9.28 -0.47 -10.72
N VAL A 133 8.99 -0.81 -9.45
CA VAL A 133 7.71 -0.50 -8.81
C VAL A 133 7.44 1.02 -8.77
N ASP A 134 8.49 1.83 -8.57
CA ASP A 134 8.37 3.29 -8.57
C ASP A 134 7.86 3.83 -9.89
N LEU A 135 8.35 3.28 -11.01
CA LEU A 135 7.94 3.73 -12.34
C LEU A 135 6.43 3.59 -12.48
N LEU A 136 5.87 2.44 -12.12
CA LEU A 136 4.42 2.17 -12.18
C LEU A 136 3.62 3.15 -11.32
N PHE A 137 4.15 3.54 -10.16
CA PHE A 137 3.52 4.52 -9.27
C PHE A 137 3.75 5.98 -9.64
N THR A 138 4.62 6.28 -10.61
CA THR A 138 4.98 7.66 -11.01
C THR A 138 4.65 8.00 -12.46
N VAL A 139 4.14 7.05 -13.26
CA VAL A 139 3.68 7.31 -14.64
C VAL A 139 2.74 8.52 -14.69
N LEU A 140 3.02 9.50 -15.56
CA LEU A 140 2.31 10.79 -15.63
C LEU A 140 2.22 11.54 -14.28
N GLU A 141 3.24 11.41 -13.43
CA GLU A 141 3.30 11.99 -12.06
C GLU A 141 2.15 11.54 -11.14
N ARG A 142 1.40 10.51 -11.55
CA ARG A 142 0.22 10.01 -10.83
C ARG A 142 0.29 8.51 -10.55
N GLY A 143 0.70 7.74 -11.55
CA GLY A 143 0.81 6.28 -11.52
C GLY A 143 -0.50 5.53 -11.38
N VAL A 144 -0.37 4.21 -11.29
CA VAL A 144 -1.49 3.28 -11.03
C VAL A 144 -1.94 3.32 -9.57
N ASP A 145 -3.16 2.85 -9.29
CA ASP A 145 -3.70 2.77 -7.92
C ASP A 145 -3.13 1.59 -7.12
N GLY A 146 -2.56 0.59 -7.79
CA GLY A 146 -1.83 -0.49 -7.16
C GLY A 146 -0.95 -1.29 -8.11
N VAL A 147 0.01 -2.00 -7.56
CA VAL A 147 0.90 -2.89 -8.30
C VAL A 147 0.68 -4.32 -7.84
N VAL A 148 0.63 -5.25 -8.79
CA VAL A 148 0.63 -6.68 -8.53
C VAL A 148 2.06 -7.21 -8.72
N VAL A 149 2.64 -7.78 -7.67
CA VAL A 149 4.03 -8.25 -7.64
C VAL A 149 4.01 -9.77 -7.60
N PRO A 150 4.53 -10.45 -8.64
CA PRO A 150 4.69 -11.89 -8.61
C PRO A 150 5.61 -12.33 -7.47
N ALA A 151 5.27 -13.44 -6.82
CA ALA A 151 6.03 -14.03 -5.72
C ALA A 151 7.53 -14.18 -6.03
N SER A 152 7.86 -14.58 -7.25
CA SER A 152 9.24 -14.68 -7.76
C SER A 152 10.03 -13.36 -7.71
N MET A 153 9.34 -12.21 -7.72
CA MET A 153 9.94 -10.89 -7.67
C MET A 153 9.94 -10.25 -6.27
N LEU A 154 9.28 -10.86 -5.28
CA LEU A 154 9.26 -10.32 -3.93
C LEU A 154 10.65 -10.14 -3.32
N PRO A 155 11.59 -11.11 -3.43
CA PRO A 155 12.91 -10.96 -2.80
C PRO A 155 13.67 -9.74 -3.31
N ARG A 156 13.60 -9.46 -4.62
CA ARG A 156 14.32 -8.33 -5.25
C ARG A 156 13.62 -6.98 -5.08
N THR A 157 12.31 -6.97 -4.82
CA THR A 157 11.52 -5.73 -4.65
C THR A 157 11.27 -5.36 -3.20
N LYS A 158 11.66 -6.22 -2.24
CA LYS A 158 11.35 -6.11 -0.81
C LYS A 158 11.60 -4.73 -0.19
N GLU A 159 12.78 -4.15 -0.40
CA GLU A 159 13.14 -2.83 0.17
C GLU A 159 12.25 -1.72 -0.39
N LYS A 160 11.99 -1.77 -1.70
CA LYS A 160 11.11 -0.82 -2.39
C LYS A 160 9.69 -0.94 -1.87
N LEU A 161 9.16 -2.15 -1.76
CA LEU A 161 7.82 -2.42 -1.22
C LEU A 161 7.71 -1.97 0.24
N ARG A 162 8.71 -2.21 1.08
CA ARG A 162 8.73 -1.70 2.47
C ARG A 162 8.63 -0.18 2.49
N SER A 163 9.38 0.53 1.64
CA SER A 163 9.33 1.99 1.59
C SER A 163 7.97 2.54 1.15
N ILE A 164 7.21 1.78 0.36
CA ILE A 164 5.87 2.16 -0.12
C ILE A 164 4.80 1.76 0.91
N ALA A 165 4.91 0.57 1.49
CA ALA A 165 3.99 0.08 2.52
C ALA A 165 4.02 0.96 3.79
N VAL A 166 5.20 1.44 4.19
CA VAL A 166 5.35 2.40 5.31
C VAL A 166 4.67 3.75 5.00
N LYS A 167 4.50 4.11 3.72
CA LYS A 167 3.76 5.31 3.31
C LYS A 167 2.23 5.10 3.33
N SER A 168 1.75 3.87 3.55
CA SER A 168 0.32 3.64 3.80
C SER A 168 -0.06 4.27 5.15
N PRO A 169 -1.14 5.06 5.22
CA PRO A 169 -1.46 5.81 6.43
C PRO A 169 -1.74 4.83 7.58
N LEU A 170 -0.90 4.89 8.61
CA LEU A 170 -1.20 4.27 9.89
C LEU A 170 -2.55 4.81 10.37
N GLY A 171 -3.49 3.92 10.66
CA GLY A 171 -4.83 4.27 11.14
C GLY A 171 -4.76 4.87 12.54
N LEU A 172 -4.47 6.16 12.64
CA LEU A 172 -4.38 6.86 13.93
C LEU A 172 -5.79 7.18 14.45
N SER A 173 -6.03 6.84 15.71
CA SER A 173 -7.24 7.24 16.43
C SER A 173 -6.93 8.39 17.39
N LYS A 174 -7.85 9.35 17.50
CA LYS A 174 -7.70 10.46 18.45
C LYS A 174 -7.94 9.96 19.87
N ALA A 175 -7.02 10.25 20.78
CA ALA A 175 -7.18 10.06 22.21
C ALA A 175 -7.36 11.41 22.92
N ARG A 176 -8.12 11.43 24.01
CA ARG A 176 -8.30 12.62 24.86
C ARG A 176 -7.42 12.51 26.10
N VAL A 177 -6.57 13.51 26.33
CA VAL A 177 -5.84 13.64 27.60
C VAL A 177 -6.83 13.98 28.70
N VAL A 178 -7.00 13.08 29.66
CA VAL A 178 -7.98 13.24 30.77
C VAL A 178 -7.38 13.94 32.00
N ARG A 179 -6.07 13.79 32.20
CA ARG A 179 -5.33 14.38 33.33
C ARG A 179 -3.85 14.45 32.98
N VAL A 180 -3.18 15.48 33.47
CA VAL A 180 -1.71 15.60 33.50
C VAL A 180 -1.30 15.73 34.96
N SER A 181 -0.25 15.03 35.36
CA SER A 181 0.33 15.10 36.71
C SER A 181 1.84 15.11 36.61
N ASP A 182 2.48 15.73 37.59
CA ASP A 182 3.94 15.67 37.73
C ASP A 182 4.38 14.22 38.01
N ALA A 183 5.44 13.79 37.33
CA ALA A 183 6.05 12.48 37.47
C ALA A 183 7.29 12.49 38.38
N GLY A 184 7.72 13.66 38.85
CA GLY A 184 8.94 13.84 39.65
C GLY A 184 10.21 13.81 38.81
N LEU A 185 11.34 13.59 39.48
CA LEU A 185 12.65 13.48 38.84
C LEU A 185 12.79 12.15 38.12
N GLY A 186 13.28 12.18 36.88
CA GLY A 186 13.52 10.99 36.08
C GLY A 186 14.42 11.26 34.88
N GLU A 187 14.84 10.18 34.24
CA GLU A 187 15.62 10.22 33.01
C GLU A 187 14.68 10.26 31.78
N ARG A 188 15.10 10.98 30.74
CA ARG A 188 14.31 11.15 29.52
C ARG A 188 15.10 10.77 28.27
N ALA A 189 14.39 10.22 27.29
CA ALA A 189 14.92 9.97 25.97
C ALA A 189 14.40 11.01 24.97
N CYS A 190 15.30 11.53 24.15
CA CYS A 190 14.94 12.32 22.96
C CYS A 190 15.54 11.63 21.74
N VAL A 191 14.83 11.65 20.62
CA VAL A 191 15.33 11.16 19.35
C VAL A 191 15.52 12.33 18.42
N ASP A 192 16.73 12.47 17.88
CA ASP A 192 17.07 13.45 16.85
C ASP A 192 17.14 12.77 15.49
N THR A 193 16.50 13.37 14.49
CA THR A 193 16.51 12.92 13.10
C THR A 193 17.56 13.68 12.30
N THR A 194 18.02 13.08 11.20
CA THR A 194 18.90 13.74 10.21
C THR A 194 18.13 14.62 9.22
N SER A 195 16.81 14.71 9.37
CA SER A 195 15.90 15.53 8.55
C SER A 195 15.00 16.35 9.45
N THR A 196 14.55 17.51 8.98
CA THR A 196 13.55 18.33 9.69
C THR A 196 12.15 17.75 9.48
N LEU A 197 11.33 17.77 10.55
CA LEU A 197 9.94 17.34 10.49
C LEU A 197 9.01 18.55 10.40
N ASN A 198 7.85 18.37 9.78
CA ASN A 198 6.80 19.38 9.65
C ASN A 198 5.82 19.37 10.84
N VAL A 199 4.99 20.40 10.95
CA VAL A 199 3.86 20.38 11.87
C VAL A 199 2.91 19.24 11.47
N GLY A 200 2.59 18.39 12.43
CA GLY A 200 1.83 17.14 12.27
C GLY A 200 2.71 15.89 12.24
N GLU A 201 4.03 16.04 12.03
CA GLU A 201 4.97 14.94 11.95
C GLU A 201 5.69 14.68 13.28
N GLY A 202 6.05 13.42 13.50
CA GLY A 202 6.60 12.96 14.76
C GLY A 202 6.95 11.48 14.71
N MET A 203 6.93 10.83 15.88
CA MET A 203 7.27 9.41 16.01
C MET A 203 6.19 8.67 16.81
N LEU A 204 5.94 7.42 16.44
CA LEU A 204 5.18 6.50 17.30
C LEU A 204 6.05 6.07 18.48
N VAL A 205 5.66 6.46 19.68
CA VAL A 205 6.39 6.20 20.92
C VAL A 205 5.49 5.44 21.89
N GLY A 206 6.02 4.42 22.54
CA GLY A 206 5.30 3.59 23.50
C GLY A 206 6.26 2.64 24.22
N SER A 207 5.87 2.22 25.42
CA SER A 207 6.59 1.21 26.19
C SER A 207 6.19 -0.23 25.84
N MET A 208 5.18 -0.41 24.99
CA MET A 208 4.68 -1.71 24.53
C MET A 208 4.67 -1.77 23.00
N SER A 209 4.88 -2.96 22.43
CA SER A 209 4.86 -3.16 20.97
C SER A 209 3.47 -3.10 20.34
N SER A 210 2.41 -3.22 21.15
CA SER A 210 1.01 -3.25 20.69
C SER A 210 0.30 -1.91 20.76
N PHE A 211 0.91 -0.88 21.36
CA PHE A 211 0.25 0.40 21.57
C PHE A 211 1.24 1.56 21.61
N PHE A 212 1.03 2.53 20.72
CA PHE A 212 1.88 3.70 20.55
C PHE A 212 1.07 4.98 20.53
N PHE A 213 1.68 6.06 21.00
CA PHE A 213 1.21 7.42 20.77
C PHE A 213 2.04 8.07 19.67
N LEU A 214 1.38 8.77 18.75
CA LEU A 214 2.10 9.70 17.88
C LEU A 214 2.51 10.92 18.70
N VAL A 215 3.81 11.01 19.02
CA VAL A 215 4.39 12.18 19.68
C VAL A 215 4.96 13.11 18.63
N HIS A 216 4.38 14.30 18.57
CA HIS A 216 4.75 15.35 17.64
C HIS A 216 6.18 15.85 17.91
N SER A 217 6.89 16.20 16.85
CA SER A 217 8.19 16.86 16.92
C SER A 217 8.11 18.22 17.62
N GLU A 218 9.25 18.76 18.07
CA GLU A 218 9.31 20.11 18.66
C GLU A 218 9.18 21.24 17.60
N THR A 219 8.19 21.12 16.72
CA THR A 219 7.87 22.04 15.63
C THR A 219 6.85 23.12 16.04
N ILE A 220 6.20 22.99 17.20
CA ILE A 220 5.31 24.04 17.73
C ILE A 220 6.14 25.05 18.54
N PRO A 221 6.20 26.32 18.14
CA PRO A 221 6.95 27.34 18.85
C PRO A 221 6.28 27.68 20.19
N THR A 222 7.11 28.04 21.17
CA THR A 222 6.67 28.63 22.45
C THR A 222 7.32 29.99 22.62
N GLU A 223 6.78 30.85 23.49
CA GLU A 223 7.34 32.19 23.74
C GLU A 223 8.78 32.16 24.29
N TYR A 224 9.20 31.03 24.88
CA TYR A 224 10.45 30.94 25.64
C TYR A 224 11.51 30.06 24.97
N ILE A 225 11.14 29.20 24.01
CA ILE A 225 12.03 28.19 23.46
C ILE A 225 11.84 28.07 21.94
N PRO A 226 12.92 28.18 21.14
CA PRO A 226 12.86 27.96 19.70
C PRO A 226 12.60 26.49 19.36
N THR A 227 11.94 26.26 18.22
CA THR A 227 11.61 24.91 17.74
C THR A 227 12.86 24.12 17.38
N ARG A 228 12.89 22.83 17.75
CA ARG A 228 13.88 21.86 17.27
C ARG A 228 13.15 20.83 16.41
N GLN A 229 12.90 21.21 15.16
CA GLN A 229 12.03 20.45 14.25
C GLN A 229 12.48 19.01 13.99
N PHE A 230 13.75 18.70 14.22
CA PHE A 230 14.33 17.37 14.08
C PHE A 230 14.26 16.52 15.37
N ARG A 231 13.70 17.04 16.48
CA ARG A 231 13.67 16.37 17.79
C ARG A 231 12.27 15.90 18.17
N VAL A 232 12.17 14.67 18.65
CA VAL A 232 10.97 14.12 19.32
C VAL A 232 11.30 13.75 20.76
N ASN A 233 10.45 14.15 21.71
CA ASN A 233 10.57 13.76 23.12
C ASN A 233 9.95 12.37 23.32
N ALA A 234 10.78 11.33 23.38
CA ALA A 234 10.36 9.93 23.38
C ALA A 234 10.00 9.37 24.77
N GLY A 235 9.68 10.26 25.73
CA GLY A 235 9.25 9.88 27.07
C GLY A 235 10.41 9.58 28.03
N ALA A 236 10.08 8.85 29.10
CA ALA A 236 11.02 8.50 30.16
C ALA A 236 11.77 7.19 29.85
N ILE A 237 12.99 7.06 30.35
CA ILE A 237 13.75 5.81 30.28
C ILE A 237 13.29 4.94 31.45
N HIS A 238 12.49 3.92 31.15
CA HIS A 238 12.01 2.94 32.14
C HIS A 238 11.73 1.58 31.49
N SER A 239 11.41 0.57 32.30
CA SER A 239 10.94 -0.75 31.87
C SER A 239 9.58 -1.05 32.49
#